data_AF-A0A803L0B6-F1
#
_entry.id   AF-A0A803L0B6-F1
#
_cell.length_a   1.000
_cell.length_b   1.000
_cell.length_c   1.000
_cell.angle_alpha   90.00
_cell.angle_beta   90.00
_cell.angle_gamma   90.00
#
_symmetry.space_group_name_H-M   'P 1'
#
loop_
_entity.id
_entity.type
_entity.pdbx_description
1 polymer ?
#
loop_
_entity_poly.entity_id
_entity_poly.type
_entity_poly.pdbx_seq_one_letter_code
_entity_poly.pdbx_strand_id
1 'polypeptide(L)'
;MGRCVIIMSLMMLLMSSRFTEGIWLNLPSTGTKCVSEEILNNVVVVADYVIIDEQGHASPTVSAKVTSPYGNNLYHKENVTHGQFAFTTTEIGNYVACFWVDGAY
;
A
#
# COMPACT_ATOMS: atom_id res chain seq x y z
N MET A 1 -6.99 -42.06 18.35
CA MET A 1 -6.85 -40.77 19.07
C MET A 1 -5.76 -39.88 18.48
N GLY A 2 -4.50 -40.32 18.34
CA GLY A 2 -3.41 -39.47 17.82
C GLY A 2 -3.63 -38.86 16.42
N ARG A 3 -4.26 -39.58 15.49
CA ARG A 3 -4.56 -39.05 14.14
C ARG A 3 -5.53 -37.87 14.14
N CYS A 4 -6.56 -37.89 14.99
CA CYS A 4 -7.49 -36.75 15.11
C CYS A 4 -6.82 -35.53 15.73
N VAL A 5 -5.92 -35.74 16.71
CA VAL A 5 -5.18 -34.64 17.35
C VAL A 5 -4.26 -33.94 16.34
N ILE A 6 -3.58 -34.70 15.48
CA ILE A 6 -2.73 -34.15 14.41
C ILE A 6 -3.59 -33.35 13.41
N ILE A 7 -4.74 -33.89 12.99
CA ILE A 7 -5.64 -33.21 12.06
C ILE A 7 -6.20 -31.92 12.67
N MET A 8 -6.62 -31.94 13.93
CA MET A 8 -7.12 -30.76 14.64
C MET A 8 -6.02 -29.71 14.83
N SER A 9 -4.79 -30.12 15.15
CA SER A 9 -3.64 -29.22 15.28
C SER A 9 -3.28 -28.56 13.93
N LEU A 10 -3.35 -29.32 12.83
CA LEU A 10 -3.10 -28.80 11.48
C LEU A 10 -4.18 -27.78 11.07
N MET A 11 -5.46 -28.05 11.38
CA MET A 11 -6.55 -27.11 11.09
C MET A 11 -6.43 -25.81 11.90
N MET A 12 -6.06 -25.89 13.20
CA MET A 12 -5.82 -24.68 14.00
C MET A 12 -4.66 -23.84 13.44
N LEU A 13 -3.59 -24.49 12.95
CA LEU A 13 -2.45 -23.80 12.35
C LEU A 13 -2.86 -23.09 11.05
N LEU A 14 -3.66 -23.73 10.20
CA LEU A 14 -4.15 -23.13 8.95
C LEU A 14 -5.11 -21.97 9.20
N MET A 15 -5.89 -22.00 10.28
CA MET A 15 -6.77 -20.89 10.67
C MET A 15 -6.03 -19.71 11.32
N SER A 16 -4.73 -19.86 11.61
CA SER A 16 -3.90 -18.81 12.20
C SER A 16 -3.21 -17.90 11.17
N SER A 17 -3.44 -18.12 9.87
CA SER A 17 -3.01 -17.19 8.83
C SER A 17 -3.69 -15.84 9.07
N ARG A 18 -2.92 -14.85 9.51
CA ARG A 18 -3.39 -13.47 9.64
C ARG A 18 -3.83 -13.03 8.25
N PHE A 19 -5.10 -12.71 8.08
CA PHE A 19 -5.54 -11.97 6.90
C PHE A 19 -4.79 -10.65 6.91
N THR A 20 -4.03 -10.37 5.86
CA THR A 20 -3.42 -9.05 5.68
C THR A 20 -4.52 -8.15 5.16
N GLU A 21 -4.93 -7.16 5.94
CA GLU A 21 -5.86 -6.15 5.46
C GLU A 21 -5.09 -5.13 4.62
N GLY A 22 -5.51 -4.92 3.38
CA GLY A 22 -4.97 -3.86 2.51
C GLY A 22 -5.76 -2.57 2.68
N ILE A 23 -5.17 -1.44 2.27
CA ILE A 23 -5.86 -0.16 2.24
C ILE A 23 -6.52 0.00 0.87
N TRP A 24 -7.84 0.18 0.85
CA TRP A 24 -8.58 0.53 -0.37
C TRP A 24 -8.84 2.04 -0.44
N LEU A 25 -8.47 2.68 -1.54
CA LEU A 25 -8.65 4.12 -1.74
C LEU A 25 -9.40 4.39 -3.04
N ASN A 26 -10.56 5.02 -2.94
CA ASN A 26 -11.27 5.54 -4.12
C ASN A 26 -10.67 6.88 -4.53
N LEU A 27 -9.92 6.93 -5.62
CA LEU A 27 -9.31 8.17 -6.10
C LEU A 27 -10.36 9.08 -6.77
N PRO A 28 -10.36 10.39 -6.46
CA PRO A 28 -11.18 11.34 -7.19
C PRO A 28 -10.66 11.50 -8.62
N SER A 29 -11.53 11.91 -9.54
CA SER A 29 -11.11 12.23 -10.91
C SER A 29 -10.13 13.40 -10.95
N THR A 30 -10.27 14.37 -10.03
CA THR A 30 -9.36 15.51 -9.88
C THR A 30 -8.81 15.62 -8.46
N GLY A 31 -7.60 16.16 -8.34
CA GLY A 31 -6.91 16.32 -7.07
C GLY A 31 -6.15 15.07 -6.63
N THR A 32 -5.77 15.03 -5.36
CA THR A 32 -4.85 14.03 -4.81
C THR A 32 -5.42 13.45 -3.52
N LYS A 33 -5.27 12.14 -3.32
CA LYS A 33 -5.52 11.50 -2.03
C LYS A 33 -4.23 10.94 -1.46
N CYS A 34 -4.07 11.06 -0.15
CA CYS A 34 -2.86 10.62 0.53
C CYS A 34 -3.18 9.76 1.75
N VAL A 35 -2.27 8.83 2.04
CA VAL A 35 -2.18 8.09 3.30
C VAL A 35 -1.01 8.68 4.07
N SER A 36 -1.25 9.03 5.34
CA SER A 36 -0.22 9.58 6.22
C SER A 36 -0.09 8.68 7.43
N GLU A 37 1.13 8.37 7.82
CA GLU A 37 1.43 7.59 9.01
C GLU A 37 2.63 8.20 9.75
N GLU A 38 2.54 8.23 11.08
CA GLU A 38 3.66 8.62 11.93
C GLU A 38 4.53 7.38 12.18
N ILE A 39 5.76 7.39 11.66
CA ILE A 39 6.67 6.25 11.70
C ILE A 39 7.92 6.61 12.50
N LEU A 40 8.42 5.65 13.27
CA LEU A 40 9.71 5.79 13.96
C LEU A 40 10.88 5.67 12.97
N ASN A 41 12.07 6.06 13.44
CA ASN A 41 13.30 5.95 12.67
C ASN A 41 13.75 4.49 12.55
N ASN A 42 14.46 4.18 11.47
CA ASN A 42 15.06 2.87 11.20
C ASN A 42 14.03 1.73 11.09
N VAL A 43 12.82 2.06 10.62
CA VAL A 43 11.73 1.13 10.28
C VAL A 43 11.77 0.86 8.79
N VAL A 44 11.62 -0.41 8.40
CA VAL A 44 11.51 -0.80 6.98
C VAL A 44 10.06 -0.68 6.55
N VAL A 45 9.80 0.19 5.58
CA VAL A 45 8.49 0.39 4.98
C VAL A 45 8.49 -0.29 3.61
N VAL A 46 7.48 -1.13 3.37
CA VAL A 46 7.24 -1.79 2.09
C VAL A 46 5.77 -1.60 1.74
N ALA A 47 5.50 -1.20 0.51
CA ALA A 47 4.14 -1.13 0.00
C ALA A 47 4.09 -1.60 -1.46
N ASP A 48 2.98 -2.26 -1.78
CA ASP A 48 2.60 -2.69 -3.12
C ASP A 48 1.20 -2.13 -3.38
N TYR A 49 0.99 -1.53 -4.55
CA TYR A 49 -0.29 -0.97 -4.93
C TYR A 49 -0.65 -1.32 -6.37
N VAL A 50 -1.94 -1.50 -6.60
CA VAL A 50 -2.54 -1.77 -7.91
C VAL A 50 -3.75 -0.88 -8.11
N ILE A 51 -3.97 -0.45 -9.35
CA ILE A 51 -5.12 0.34 -9.74
C ILE A 51 -6.17 -0.56 -10.38
N ILE A 52 -7.34 -0.57 -9.75
CA ILE A 52 -8.48 -1.38 -10.17
C ILE A 52 -9.54 -0.42 -10.72
N ASP A 53 -9.97 -0.66 -11.95
CA ASP A 53 -11.19 -0.06 -12.48
C ASP A 53 -12.36 -1.04 -12.30
N GLU A 54 -13.37 -0.64 -11.52
CA GLU A 54 -14.55 -1.46 -11.27
C GLU A 54 -15.46 -1.59 -12.50
N GLN A 55 -15.31 -0.73 -13.51
CA GLN A 55 -16.17 -0.69 -14.70
C GLN A 55 -15.68 -1.60 -15.83
N GLY A 56 -14.51 -2.23 -15.68
CA GLY A 56 -13.96 -3.18 -16.65
C GLY A 56 -13.39 -2.53 -17.92
N HIS A 57 -13.09 -1.22 -17.89
CA HIS A 57 -12.33 -0.58 -18.94
C HIS A 57 -10.82 -0.79 -18.73
N ALA A 58 -10.00 -0.22 -19.61
CA ALA A 58 -8.55 -0.18 -19.36
C ALA A 58 -8.29 0.62 -18.08
N SER A 59 -7.59 0.02 -17.09
CA SER A 59 -7.29 0.69 -15.82
C SER A 59 -6.67 2.06 -16.08
N PRO A 60 -7.19 3.14 -15.46
CA PRO A 60 -6.60 4.45 -15.59
C PRO A 60 -5.19 4.44 -15.02
N THR A 61 -4.34 5.28 -15.58
CA THR A 61 -2.98 5.46 -15.10
C THR A 61 -2.95 6.54 -14.03
N VAL A 62 -2.20 6.28 -12.98
CA VAL A 62 -2.06 7.22 -11.86
C VAL A 62 -0.59 7.57 -11.66
N SER A 63 -0.40 8.70 -11.01
CA SER A 63 0.87 9.07 -10.42
C SER A 63 0.86 8.84 -8.91
N ALA A 64 2.02 8.50 -8.37
CA ALA A 64 2.23 8.23 -6.96
C ALA A 64 3.52 8.90 -6.48
N LYS A 65 3.46 9.52 -5.30
CA LYS A 65 4.61 10.15 -4.65
C LYS A 65 4.62 9.87 -3.16
N VAL A 66 5.78 9.52 -2.62
CA VAL A 66 5.99 9.32 -1.18
C VAL A 66 7.02 10.33 -0.67
N THR A 67 6.69 11.00 0.43
CA THR A 67 7.57 11.99 1.05
C THR A 67 7.88 11.69 2.51
N SER A 68 9.10 12.00 2.92
CA SER A 68 9.52 11.98 4.32
C SER A 68 8.94 13.16 5.12
N PRO A 69 9.03 13.14 6.47
CA PRO A 69 8.58 14.23 7.32
C PRO A 69 9.16 15.61 6.98
N TYR A 70 10.39 15.67 6.46
CA TYR A 70 11.02 16.92 6.01
C TYR A 70 10.81 17.24 4.53
N GLY A 71 9.94 16.48 3.85
CA GLY A 71 9.56 16.72 2.46
C GLY A 71 10.50 16.09 1.41
N ASN A 72 11.45 15.25 1.83
CA ASN A 72 12.31 14.53 0.88
C ASN A 72 11.48 13.55 0.05
N ASN A 73 11.72 13.51 -1.26
CA ASN A 73 11.04 12.58 -2.15
C ASN A 73 11.69 11.20 -2.06
N LEU A 74 10.95 10.22 -1.54
CA LEU A 74 11.42 8.84 -1.34
C LEU A 74 11.01 7.92 -2.50
N TYR A 75 9.91 8.25 -3.17
CA TYR A 75 9.39 7.52 -4.32
C TYR A 75 8.54 8.45 -5.16
N HIS A 76 8.73 8.41 -6.48
CA HIS A 76 7.92 9.16 -7.43
C HIS A 76 7.80 8.37 -8.73
N LYS A 77 6.58 8.09 -9.13
CA LYS A 77 6.25 7.45 -10.40
C LYS A 77 5.01 8.11 -11.00
N GLU A 78 5.00 8.19 -12.31
CA GLU A 78 3.92 8.79 -13.08
C GLU A 78 3.44 7.81 -14.13
N ASN A 79 2.16 7.90 -14.49
CA ASN A 79 1.56 7.10 -15.55
C ASN A 79 1.74 5.58 -15.35
N VAL A 80 1.38 5.09 -14.15
CA VAL A 80 1.49 3.67 -13.78
C VAL A 80 0.13 3.08 -13.39
N THR A 81 -0.05 1.77 -13.63
CA THR A 81 -1.24 1.00 -13.22
C THR A 81 -1.00 0.14 -11.98
N HIS A 82 0.26 0.01 -11.57
CA HIS A 82 0.70 -0.66 -10.36
C HIS A 82 2.08 -0.12 -9.97
N GLY A 83 2.51 -0.36 -8.75
CA GLY A 83 3.84 -0.03 -8.32
C GLY A 83 4.18 -0.59 -6.96
N GLN A 84 5.48 -0.58 -6.67
CA GLN A 84 6.01 -1.06 -5.41
C GLN A 84 7.12 -0.12 -4.97
N PHE A 85 7.16 0.17 -3.67
CA PHE A 85 8.25 0.92 -3.07
C PHE A 85 8.67 0.27 -1.75
N ALA A 86 9.96 0.38 -1.47
CA ALA A 86 10.55 -0.02 -0.22
C ALA A 86 11.63 0.98 0.17
N PHE A 87 11.63 1.40 1.42
CA PHE A 87 12.66 2.26 1.98
C PHE A 87 12.81 2.01 3.49
N THR A 88 13.91 2.46 4.06
CA THR A 88 14.09 2.52 5.51
C THR A 88 13.95 3.95 5.96
N THR A 89 13.12 4.20 6.99
CA THR A 89 12.95 5.54 7.55
C THR A 89 14.27 6.02 8.16
N THR A 90 14.60 7.28 7.88
CA THR A 90 15.78 7.98 8.43
C THR A 90 15.39 9.07 9.42
N GLU A 91 14.09 9.34 9.53
CA GLU A 91 13.49 10.46 10.26
C GLU A 91 12.30 9.91 11.05
N ILE A 92 12.03 10.49 12.22
CA ILE A 92 10.80 10.20 12.96
C ILE A 92 9.74 11.21 12.50
N GLY A 93 8.53 10.76 12.22
CA GLY A 93 7.39 11.64 11.98
C GLY A 93 6.47 11.14 10.86
N ASN A 94 5.74 12.09 10.26
CA ASN A 94 4.73 11.79 9.25
C ASN A 94 5.33 11.52 7.87
N TYR A 95 5.27 10.27 7.45
CA TYR A 95 5.50 9.88 6.07
C TYR A 95 4.17 9.89 5.32
N VAL A 96 4.17 10.42 4.10
CA VAL A 96 2.94 10.61 3.33
C VAL A 96 3.08 9.99 1.95
N ALA A 97 2.18 9.08 1.60
CA ALA A 97 2.04 8.49 0.27
C ALA A 97 0.80 9.06 -0.42
N CYS A 98 1.01 9.79 -1.51
CA CYS A 98 -0.04 10.46 -2.27
C CYS A 98 -0.22 9.84 -3.65
N PHE A 99 -1.47 9.79 -4.12
CA PHE A 99 -1.89 9.22 -5.38
C PHE A 99 -2.87 10.16 -6.09
N TRP A 100 -2.74 10.31 -7.41
CA TRP A 100 -3.65 11.11 -8.23
C TRP A 100 -3.76 10.55 -9.65
N VAL A 101 -4.92 10.74 -10.28
CA VAL A 101 -5.15 10.30 -11.66
C VAL A 101 -4.47 11.28 -12.62
N ASP A 102 -3.73 10.75 -13.59
CA ASP A 102 -3.12 11.56 -14.65
C ASP A 102 -4.16 11.89 -15.72
N GLY A 103 -4.38 13.18 -16.01
CA GLY A 103 -5.14 13.59 -17.20
C GLY A 103 -6.63 13.93 -17.03
N ALA A 104 -7.09 14.32 -15.84
CA ALA A 104 -8.38 15.02 -15.72
C ALA A 104 -8.19 16.53 -15.90
N TYR A 105 -8.16 16.97 -17.16
CA TYR A 105 -8.34 18.36 -17.56
C TYR A 105 -9.69 18.53 -18.26
#